data_AF-A0A9E3JGG5-F1
#
_entry.id   AF-A0A9E3JGG5-F1
#
_cell.length_a   1.000
_cell.length_b   1.000
_cell.length_c   1.000
_cell.angle_alpha   90.00
_cell.angle_beta   90.00
_cell.angle_gamma   90.00
#
_symmetry.space_group_name_H-M   'P 1'
#
loop_
_entity.id
_entity.type
_entity.pdbx_description
1 polymer ?
#
loop_
_entity_poly.entity_id
_entity_poly.type
_entity_poly.pdbx_seq_one_letter_code
_entity_poly.pdbx_strand_id
1 'polypeptide(L)' 'PSLSVRFMGINEQSIIKYLVTAYYSAAVLVPDALGVLENVEIGRWR' A
#
# COMPACT_ATOMS: atom_id res chain seq x y z
N PRO A 1 1.68 -8.06 -7.19
CA PRO A 1 1.95 -7.52 -5.83
C PRO A 1 2.40 -8.67 -4.93
N SER A 2 3.32 -8.41 -4.01
CA SER A 2 3.95 -9.42 -3.15
C SER A 2 4.08 -8.89 -1.74
N LEU A 3 3.77 -9.73 -0.75
CA LEU A 3 3.90 -9.43 0.67
C LEU A 3 4.78 -10.51 1.31
N SER A 4 5.84 -10.10 2.00
CA SER A 4 6.70 -11.01 2.75
C SER A 4 6.80 -10.56 4.19
N VAL A 5 6.69 -11.50 5.12
CA VAL A 5 6.90 -11.27 6.55
C VAL A 5 8.08 -12.14 6.98
N ARG A 6 9.11 -11.53 7.57
CA ARG A 6 10.29 -12.22 8.09
C ARG A 6 10.41 -11.99 9.59
N PHE A 7 10.56 -13.07 10.35
CA PHE A 7 10.92 -13.00 11.76
C PHE A 7 12.36 -12.55 11.94
N MET A 8 12.58 -11.56 12.80
CA MET A 8 13.89 -10.93 13.03
C MET A 8 14.46 -11.24 14.42
N GLY A 9 13.79 -12.09 15.22
CA GLY A 9 14.24 -12.45 16.57
C GLY A 9 13.61 -11.63 17.69
N ILE A 10 14.13 -11.86 18.89
CA ILE A 10 13.78 -11.15 20.13
C ILE A 10 15.07 -10.48 20.63
N ASN A 11 15.03 -9.19 20.95
CA ASN A 11 16.20 -8.49 21.49
C ASN A 11 16.36 -8.71 23.01
N GLU A 12 17.47 -8.24 23.59
CA GLU A 12 17.77 -8.35 25.03
C GLU A 12 16.76 -7.63 25.95
N GLN A 13 15.89 -6.79 25.37
CA GLN A 13 14.81 -6.09 26.07
C GLN A 13 13.46 -6.80 25.91
N SER A 14 13.45 -8.06 25.46
CA SER A 14 12.25 -8.87 25.21
C SER A 14 11.30 -8.32 24.14
N ILE A 15 11.80 -7.50 23.21
CA ILE A 15 11.02 -6.97 22.08
C ILE A 15 11.14 -7.94 20.90
N ILE A 16 10.00 -8.43 20.44
CA ILE A 16 9.88 -9.29 19.26
C ILE A 16 9.84 -8.42 18.00
N LYS A 17 10.71 -8.71 17.01
CA LYS A 17 10.80 -7.94 15.76
C LYS A 17 10.35 -8.76 14.56
N TYR A 18 9.57 -8.13 13.69
CA TYR A 18 9.16 -8.66 12.38
C TYR A 18 9.44 -7.61 11.30
N LEU A 19 10.03 -8.04 10.18
CA LEU A 19 10.19 -7.23 8.99
C LEU A 19 9.06 -7.58 8.02
N VAL A 20 8.18 -6.60 7.77
CA VAL A 20 7.09 -6.72 6.79
C VAL A 20 7.48 -5.93 5.55
N THR A 21 7.49 -6.57 4.39
CA THR A 21 7.83 -5.93 3.12
C THR A 21 6.72 -6.17 2.11
N ALA A 22 6.23 -5.09 1.51
CA ALA A 22 5.24 -5.12 0.45
C ALA A 22 5.86 -4.56 -0.83
N TYR A 23 5.99 -5.40 -1.85
CA TYR A 23 6.45 -5.02 -3.19
C TYR A 23 5.26 -4.99 -4.14
N TYR A 24 4.87 -3.81 -4.56
CA TYR A 24 3.80 -3.61 -5.54
C TYR A 24 4.24 -2.59 -6.58
N SER A 25 3.71 -2.75 -7.79
CA SER A 25 3.88 -1.83 -8.90
C SER A 25 2.62 -1.91 -9.75
N ALA A 26 2.23 -0.81 -10.36
CA ALA A 26 1.11 -0.71 -11.28
C ALA A 26 1.59 0.05 -12.52
N ALA A 27 1.34 -0.50 -13.70
CA ALA A 27 1.67 0.11 -14.97
C ALA A 27 0.39 0.30 -15.78
N VAL A 28 0.21 1.49 -16.32
CA VAL A 28 -0.88 1.79 -17.25
C VAL A 28 -0.38 1.44 -18.65
N LEU A 29 -0.91 0.35 -19.23
CA LEU A 29 -0.37 -0.25 -20.46
C LEU A 29 -0.73 0.52 -21.73
N VAL A 30 -1.76 1.36 -21.68
CA VAL A 30 -2.22 2.18 -22.79
C VAL A 30 -2.65 3.56 -22.24
N PRO A 31 -2.33 4.68 -22.92
CA PRO A 31 -2.61 6.03 -22.39
C PRO A 31 -4.08 6.33 -22.07
N ASP A 32 -5.03 5.59 -22.62
CA ASP A 32 -6.48 5.72 -22.40
C ASP A 32 -7.03 4.76 -21.31
N ALA A 33 -6.18 3.92 -20.73
CA ALA A 33 -6.60 2.89 -19.77
C ALA A 33 -6.86 3.43 -18.34
N LEU A 34 -6.63 4.72 -18.10
CA LEU A 34 -6.86 5.35 -16.79
C LEU A 34 -7.40 6.78 -16.99
N GLY A 35 -8.54 7.06 -16.35
CA GLY A 35 -9.16 8.39 -16.33
C GLY A 35 -9.26 8.92 -14.90
N VAL A 36 -9.01 10.22 -14.73
CA VAL A 36 -9.14 10.91 -13.44
C VAL A 36 -10.31 11.89 -13.54
N LEU A 37 -11.24 11.81 -12.59
CA LEU A 37 -12.32 12.78 -12.47
C LEU A 37 -11.85 13.95 -11.61
N GLU A 38 -11.90 15.15 -12.17
CA GLU A 38 -11.66 16.40 -11.45
C GLU A 38 -12.99 17.03 -11.04
N ASN A 39 -13.01 17.76 -9.92
CA ASN A 39 -14.20 18.47 -9.41
C ASN A 39 -15.40 17.57 -9.05
N VAL A 40 -15.14 16.40 -8.49
CA VAL A 40 -16.20 15.50 -7.99
C VAL A 40 -16.85 16.10 -6.73
N GLU A 41 -18.10 16.55 -6.84
CA GLU A 41 -18.88 17.01 -5.69
C GLU A 41 -19.44 15.82 -4.90
N ILE A 42 -18.80 15.51 -3.77
CA ILE A 42 -19.27 14.51 -2.80
C ILE A 42 -20.27 15.18 -1.85
N GLY A 43 -21.52 15.32 -2.30
CA GLY A 43 -22.74 15.59 -1.52
C GLY A 43 -22.66 16.63 -0.39
N ARG A 44 -23.37 17.76 -0.56
CA ARG A 44 -23.56 18.73 0.53
C ARG A 44 -24.59 18.20 1.55
N TRP A 45 -24.12 17.66 2.66
CA TRP A 45 -24.98 17.32 3.81
C TRP A 45 -25.50 18.62 4.46
N ARG A 46 -26.82 18.81 4.46
CA ARG A 46 -27.53 19.80 5.26
C ARG A 46 -28.60 19.10 6.08
#